data_AF-A0A7H1PRB3-F1
#
_entry.id   AF-A0A7H1PRB3-F1
#
_cell.length_a   1.000
_cell.length_b   1.000
_cell.length_c   1.000
_cell.angle_alpha   90.00
_cell.angle_beta   90.00
_cell.angle_gamma   90.00
#
_symmetry.space_group_name_H-M   'P 1'
#
loop_
_entity.id
_entity.type
_entity.pdbx_description
1 polymer ?
#
loop_
_entity_poly.entity_id
_entity_poly.type
_entity_poly.pdbx_seq_one_letter_code
_entity_poly.pdbx_strand_id
1 'polypeptide(L)'
;MFCAAAVAPLVLPGTAHAQGSCTVSGPTTTCTFAFTGAEQAFTVPGGVSQVDVTAIGAAGGLEGVNNTAGGRGAQVSGTLGGLTAGQTLYVEVGGVPINTSACYVFSPCIGGFNGGGTSRFGGGGGGASDVRTQPAATPLTTTDSRLIVAAGGGGAGEVFSSSCPGSHGGDAGQPGQNGACDGGMGGGAGTGTQGGAGGSAPGGTPGGSGALGTGGNGGAGTGGAGGGGLYGGGGGGSLNGLATPFGSAGGGGGGSSLVPAGGTGPTLTSSAASITISYTTPGKPVTTVLTAMLPHTRVGLPLVLSDLVCPTAGSTTRPTGTVTFTDTTTGETLGSTRLLLGLGRCAAAGLVTAFHTTGTHTITAVYSGDTVYQGDSSNPETTTVTVTR
;
A
#
# COMPACT_ATOMS: atom_id res chain seq x y z
N MET A 1 -50.67 -16.42 11.72
CA MET A 1 -50.34 -15.07 11.20
C MET A 1 -48.82 -14.98 11.22
N PHE A 2 -48.22 -14.58 10.09
CA PHE A 2 -46.94 -15.08 9.56
C PHE A 2 -45.66 -14.67 10.34
N CYS A 3 -44.74 -15.63 10.50
CA CYS A 3 -43.34 -15.42 10.87
C CYS A 3 -42.60 -14.69 9.73
N ALA A 4 -41.96 -13.56 10.04
CA ALA A 4 -41.03 -12.90 9.13
C ALA A 4 -39.65 -13.54 9.25
N ALA A 5 -39.20 -14.23 8.21
CA ALA A 5 -37.83 -14.70 8.09
C ALA A 5 -36.91 -13.50 7.81
N ALA A 6 -35.90 -13.30 8.66
CA ALA A 6 -34.84 -12.34 8.41
C ALA A 6 -33.99 -12.81 7.23
N VAL A 7 -33.98 -12.04 6.15
CA VAL A 7 -33.10 -12.26 5.00
C VAL A 7 -31.72 -11.72 5.38
N ALA A 8 -30.75 -12.61 5.57
CA ALA A 8 -29.36 -12.23 5.70
C ALA A 8 -28.86 -11.63 4.37
N PRO A 9 -28.14 -10.50 4.37
CA PRO A 9 -27.62 -9.93 3.15
C PRO A 9 -26.57 -10.86 2.54
N LEU A 10 -26.78 -11.20 1.27
CA LEU A 10 -25.81 -11.92 0.44
C LEU A 10 -24.61 -10.99 0.20
N VAL A 11 -23.47 -11.28 0.82
CA VAL A 11 -22.20 -10.60 0.54
C VAL A 11 -21.73 -11.05 -0.84
N LEU A 12 -21.97 -10.22 -1.86
CA LEU A 12 -21.36 -10.37 -3.17
C LEU A 12 -19.84 -10.16 -3.02
N PRO A 13 -18.98 -10.92 -3.72
CA PRO A 13 -17.54 -10.64 -3.75
C PRO A 13 -17.34 -9.24 -4.36
N GLY A 14 -17.10 -8.27 -3.49
CA GLY A 14 -16.98 -6.87 -3.86
C GLY A 14 -15.76 -6.65 -4.76
N THR A 15 -15.97 -5.95 -5.87
CA THR A 15 -14.88 -5.33 -6.63
C THR A 15 -14.03 -4.50 -5.67
N ALA A 16 -12.70 -4.58 -5.83
CA ALA A 16 -11.76 -3.70 -5.12
C ALA A 16 -12.26 -2.25 -5.16
N HIS A 17 -12.58 -1.67 -4.00
CA HIS A 17 -12.92 -0.25 -3.90
C HIS A 17 -11.68 0.48 -3.39
N ALA A 18 -10.90 0.99 -4.34
CA ALA A 18 -9.81 1.92 -4.07
C ALA A 18 -10.26 3.31 -4.51
N GLN A 19 -9.99 4.32 -3.69
CA GLN A 19 -10.17 5.71 -4.11
C GLN A 19 -9.06 6.18 -5.08
N GLY A 20 -7.94 5.45 -5.16
CA GLY A 20 -6.89 5.64 -6.15
C GLY A 20 -7.27 5.10 -7.53
N SER A 21 -6.44 5.38 -8.54
CA SER A 21 -6.61 4.84 -9.89
C SER A 21 -6.04 3.44 -9.99
N CYS A 22 -6.86 2.44 -10.33
CA CYS A 22 -6.42 1.06 -10.51
C CYS A 22 -6.39 0.64 -11.98
N THR A 23 -5.35 -0.11 -12.36
CA THR A 23 -5.25 -0.75 -13.66
C THR A 23 -4.94 -2.24 -13.49
N VAL A 24 -5.34 -3.06 -14.47
CA VAL A 24 -5.08 -4.50 -14.48
C VAL A 24 -4.19 -4.81 -15.68
N SER A 25 -3.08 -5.49 -15.44
CA SER A 25 -2.14 -5.96 -16.47
C SER A 25 -1.77 -7.41 -16.19
N GLY A 26 -2.21 -8.32 -17.05
CA GLY A 26 -2.07 -9.75 -16.81
C GLY A 26 -2.72 -10.18 -15.49
N PRO A 27 -2.04 -10.95 -14.64
CA PRO A 27 -2.58 -11.41 -13.35
C PRO A 27 -2.44 -10.36 -12.24
N THR A 28 -1.99 -9.14 -12.51
CA THR A 28 -1.70 -8.14 -11.48
C THR A 28 -2.65 -6.96 -11.60
N THR A 29 -3.25 -6.57 -10.48
CA THR A 29 -3.92 -5.28 -10.33
C THR A 29 -2.99 -4.33 -9.58
N THR A 30 -2.85 -3.11 -10.08
CA THR A 30 -2.05 -2.05 -9.46
C THR A 30 -2.92 -0.81 -9.27
N CYS A 31 -3.03 -0.36 -8.02
CA CYS A 31 -3.72 0.84 -7.61
C CYS A 31 -2.72 1.91 -7.16
N THR A 32 -2.79 3.09 -7.77
CA THR A 32 -1.92 4.22 -7.44
C THR A 32 -2.73 5.32 -6.77
N PHE A 33 -2.21 5.81 -5.65
CA PHE A 33 -2.76 6.88 -4.83
C PHE A 33 -1.80 8.06 -4.90
N ALA A 34 -2.30 9.17 -5.46
CA ALA A 34 -1.60 10.45 -5.48
C ALA A 34 -2.03 11.30 -4.27
N PHE A 35 -1.30 12.38 -4.01
CA PHE A 35 -1.67 13.33 -2.96
C PHE A 35 -3.01 14.01 -3.25
N THR A 36 -3.95 13.93 -2.30
CA THR A 36 -5.29 14.57 -2.38
C THR A 36 -5.50 15.63 -1.30
N GLY A 37 -4.60 15.76 -0.32
CA GLY A 37 -4.79 16.59 0.87
C GLY A 37 -5.66 15.97 1.96
N ALA A 38 -6.10 14.72 1.80
CA ALA A 38 -6.94 14.01 2.76
C ALA A 38 -6.64 12.50 2.77
N GLU A 39 -7.10 11.82 3.82
CA GLU A 39 -7.06 10.36 3.94
C GLU A 39 -7.75 9.69 2.75
N GLN A 40 -7.12 8.64 2.22
CA GLN A 40 -7.69 7.76 1.20
C GLN A 40 -7.86 6.35 1.74
N ALA A 41 -8.63 5.52 1.04
CA ALA A 41 -8.88 4.14 1.44
C ALA A 41 -8.66 3.12 0.31
N PHE A 42 -8.15 1.95 0.71
CA PHE A 42 -8.06 0.73 -0.08
C PHE A 42 -8.81 -0.40 0.62
N THR A 43 -9.82 -0.98 -0.04
CA THR A 43 -10.50 -2.17 0.48
C THR A 43 -9.90 -3.44 -0.13
N VAL A 44 -9.42 -4.34 0.73
CA VAL A 44 -8.79 -5.60 0.34
C VAL A 44 -9.80 -6.45 -0.45
N PRO A 45 -9.51 -6.82 -1.71
CA PRO A 45 -10.45 -7.57 -2.54
C PRO A 45 -10.67 -9.00 -2.03
N GLY A 46 -11.81 -9.60 -2.40
CA GLY A 46 -12.07 -11.01 -2.13
C GLY A 46 -10.98 -11.92 -2.71
N GLY A 47 -10.45 -12.86 -1.93
CA GLY A 47 -9.38 -13.76 -2.37
C GLY A 47 -7.97 -13.19 -2.28
N VAL A 48 -7.80 -11.94 -1.82
CA VAL A 48 -6.49 -11.32 -1.56
C VAL A 48 -6.17 -11.38 -0.07
N SER A 49 -5.01 -11.95 0.29
CA SER A 49 -4.51 -12.01 1.67
C SER A 49 -3.17 -11.28 1.86
N GLN A 50 -2.60 -10.77 0.78
CA GLN A 50 -1.38 -9.99 0.78
C GLN A 50 -1.36 -8.99 -0.38
N VAL A 51 -0.69 -7.86 -0.17
CA VAL A 51 -0.45 -6.85 -1.21
C VAL A 51 1.00 -6.37 -1.16
N ASP A 52 1.57 -6.04 -2.31
CA ASP A 52 2.87 -5.37 -2.41
C ASP A 52 2.66 -3.86 -2.41
N VAL A 53 3.37 -3.15 -1.55
CA VAL A 53 3.25 -1.69 -1.40
C VAL A 53 4.57 -1.02 -1.70
N THR A 54 4.52 0.06 -2.47
CA THR A 54 5.60 1.05 -2.59
C THR A 54 5.07 2.41 -2.15
N ALA A 55 5.72 3.03 -1.18
CA ALA A 55 5.38 4.35 -0.66
C ALA A 55 6.54 5.33 -0.91
N ILE A 56 6.21 6.58 -1.24
CA ILE A 56 7.16 7.67 -1.45
C ILE A 56 6.72 8.85 -0.57
N GLY A 57 7.59 9.30 0.34
CA GLY A 57 7.39 10.49 1.16
C GLY A 57 7.75 11.78 0.41
N ALA A 58 7.23 12.91 0.88
CA ALA A 58 7.41 14.20 0.21
C ALA A 58 8.74 14.88 0.56
N ALA A 59 9.27 15.66 -0.37
CA ALA A 59 10.41 16.54 -0.10
C ALA A 59 10.03 17.69 0.85
N GLY A 60 11.02 18.17 1.59
CA GLY A 60 10.91 19.39 2.39
C GLY A 60 10.95 20.65 1.53
N GLY A 61 10.53 21.76 2.14
CA GLY A 61 10.39 23.05 1.50
C GLY A 61 11.75 23.72 1.34
N LEU A 62 11.91 24.40 0.22
CA LEU A 62 13.05 25.28 -0.03
C LEU A 62 12.93 26.60 0.77
N GLU A 63 14.03 27.32 0.84
CA GLU A 63 14.07 28.74 1.20
C GLU A 63 14.05 29.58 -0.09
N GLY A 64 13.12 30.53 -0.18
CA GLY A 64 12.74 31.17 -1.43
C GLY A 64 13.69 32.24 -1.99
N VAL A 65 14.51 32.87 -1.16
CA VAL A 65 15.40 33.97 -1.57
C VAL A 65 16.68 33.44 -2.21
N ASN A 66 17.23 32.35 -1.68
CA ASN A 66 18.52 31.78 -2.13
C ASN A 66 18.38 30.42 -2.80
N ASN A 67 17.15 29.94 -3.01
CA ASN A 67 16.84 28.62 -3.58
C ASN A 67 17.53 27.47 -2.83
N THR A 68 17.73 27.62 -1.52
CA THR A 68 18.32 26.55 -0.69
C THR A 68 17.32 25.42 -0.61
N ALA A 69 17.70 24.22 -1.06
CA ALA A 69 16.77 23.11 -1.14
C ALA A 69 16.45 22.51 0.24
N GLY A 70 15.20 22.09 0.41
CA GLY A 70 14.83 21.14 1.45
C GLY A 70 15.39 19.75 1.15
N GLY A 71 15.29 18.85 2.13
CA GLY A 71 15.69 17.45 1.99
C GLY A 71 14.70 16.66 1.13
N ARG A 72 15.20 15.61 0.48
CA ARG A 72 14.41 14.64 -0.28
C ARG A 72 13.64 13.70 0.65
N GLY A 73 12.51 13.19 0.16
CA GLY A 73 11.77 12.12 0.82
C GLY A 73 12.41 10.74 0.59
N ALA A 74 11.92 9.75 1.32
CA ALA A 74 12.29 8.35 1.12
C ALA A 74 11.28 7.62 0.23
N GLN A 75 11.74 6.58 -0.45
CA GLN A 75 10.94 5.49 -1.00
C GLN A 75 11.16 4.24 -0.16
N VAL A 76 10.08 3.53 0.15
CA VAL A 76 10.07 2.25 0.85
C VAL A 76 9.15 1.30 0.12
N SER A 77 9.49 0.01 0.06
CA SER A 77 8.56 -1.00 -0.42
C SER A 77 8.58 -2.27 0.42
N GLY A 78 7.51 -3.04 0.36
CA GLY A 78 7.42 -4.34 1.02
C GLY A 78 6.04 -4.98 0.85
N THR A 79 5.96 -6.26 1.21
CA THR A 79 4.71 -7.03 1.16
C THR A 79 3.99 -6.94 2.50
N LEU A 80 2.71 -6.58 2.46
CA LEU A 80 1.81 -6.57 3.63
C LEU A 80 0.96 -7.85 3.58
N GLY A 81 1.23 -8.79 4.48
CA GLY A 81 0.51 -10.07 4.58
C GLY A 81 -0.51 -10.10 5.72
N GLY A 82 -1.26 -11.21 5.81
CA GLY A 82 -2.26 -11.42 6.87
C GLY A 82 -3.52 -10.58 6.71
N LEU A 83 -3.79 -10.11 5.49
CA LEU A 83 -4.95 -9.29 5.17
C LEU A 83 -6.21 -10.16 5.02
N THR A 84 -7.35 -9.58 5.39
CA THR A 84 -8.66 -10.23 5.24
C THR A 84 -9.46 -9.57 4.13
N ALA A 85 -10.17 -10.36 3.32
CA ALA A 85 -11.09 -9.82 2.33
C ALA A 85 -12.10 -8.85 2.97
N GLY A 86 -12.30 -7.70 2.34
CA GLY A 86 -13.18 -6.63 2.85
C GLY A 86 -12.54 -5.74 3.93
N GLN A 87 -11.32 -6.05 4.40
CA GLN A 87 -10.58 -5.17 5.31
C GLN A 87 -10.27 -3.84 4.62
N THR A 88 -10.46 -2.74 5.34
CA THR A 88 -10.03 -1.41 4.88
C THR A 88 -8.62 -1.11 5.37
N LEU A 89 -7.74 -0.76 4.44
CA LEU A 89 -6.46 -0.11 4.71
C LEU A 89 -6.61 1.39 4.41
N TYR A 90 -6.12 2.22 5.32
CA TYR A 90 -6.12 3.67 5.15
C TYR A 90 -4.78 4.09 4.57
N VAL A 91 -4.82 5.02 3.63
CA VAL A 91 -3.73 5.42 2.77
C VAL A 91 -3.52 6.91 2.94
N GLU A 92 -2.41 7.29 3.57
CA GLU A 92 -2.00 8.68 3.74
C GLU A 92 -0.85 8.98 2.80
N VAL A 93 -1.09 9.84 1.80
CA VAL A 93 -0.03 10.27 0.88
C VAL A 93 0.51 11.60 1.39
N GLY A 94 1.81 11.67 1.64
CA GLY A 94 2.47 12.87 2.16
C GLY A 94 2.33 14.06 1.21
N GLY A 95 2.12 15.24 1.77
CA GLY A 95 2.13 16.49 1.02
C GLY A 95 3.51 17.15 1.03
N VAL A 96 3.85 17.88 -0.03
CA VAL A 96 4.94 18.86 0.05
C VAL A 96 4.49 20.09 0.85
N PRO A 97 5.41 20.88 1.41
CA PRO A 97 5.08 22.14 2.06
C PRO A 97 4.37 23.11 1.13
N ILE A 98 3.43 23.88 1.68
CA ILE A 98 2.62 24.84 0.92
C ILE A 98 2.96 26.28 1.28
N ASN A 99 2.82 27.17 0.30
CA ASN A 99 2.96 28.60 0.48
C ASN A 99 1.59 29.23 0.75
N THR A 100 1.48 30.03 1.80
CA THR A 100 0.26 30.76 2.19
C THR A 100 0.61 32.20 2.56
N SER A 101 -0.37 33.06 2.81
CA SER A 101 -0.13 34.43 3.28
C SER A 101 0.59 34.52 4.64
N ALA A 102 0.68 33.42 5.39
CA ALA A 102 1.45 33.35 6.62
C ALA A 102 2.96 33.17 6.37
N CYS A 103 3.35 32.72 5.16
CA CYS A 103 4.73 32.50 4.79
C CYS A 103 5.42 33.78 4.35
N TYR A 104 6.72 33.83 4.59
CA TYR A 104 7.58 34.77 3.91
C TYR A 104 7.59 34.50 2.41
N VAL A 105 7.77 35.55 1.62
CA VAL A 105 7.59 35.49 0.17
C VAL A 105 8.52 34.41 -0.41
N PHE A 106 7.95 33.53 -1.23
CA PHE A 106 8.63 32.42 -1.91
C PHE A 106 9.13 31.25 -1.03
N SER A 107 8.96 31.26 0.30
CA SER A 107 9.28 30.11 1.16
C SER A 107 8.02 29.27 1.44
N PRO A 108 7.87 28.04 0.87
CA PRO A 108 6.78 27.14 1.25
C PRO A 108 7.00 26.66 2.69
N CYS A 109 6.40 27.39 3.64
CA CYS A 109 6.72 27.31 5.06
C CYS A 109 5.75 26.42 5.86
N ILE A 110 4.53 26.21 5.38
CA ILE A 110 3.54 25.39 6.06
C ILE A 110 3.88 23.93 5.80
N GLY A 111 4.01 23.15 6.88
CA GLY A 111 4.40 21.75 6.83
C GLY A 111 3.54 20.92 5.89
N GLY A 112 4.18 19.96 5.23
CA GLY A 112 3.54 19.00 4.35
C GLY A 112 2.52 18.14 5.09
N PHE A 113 1.43 17.78 4.40
CA PHE A 113 0.39 16.91 4.92
C PHE A 113 0.96 15.58 5.44
N ASN A 114 0.34 15.01 6.48
CA ASN A 114 0.80 13.82 7.20
C ASN A 114 2.17 14.01 7.88
N GLY A 115 2.29 15.10 8.63
CA GLY A 115 3.27 15.23 9.70
C GLY A 115 4.47 16.14 9.45
N GLY A 116 4.52 16.92 8.38
CA GLY A 116 5.58 17.92 8.20
C GLY A 116 5.51 19.04 9.25
N GLY A 117 6.65 19.45 9.79
CA GLY A 117 6.74 20.62 10.67
C GLY A 117 6.55 21.94 9.91
N THR A 118 6.18 23.01 10.61
CA THR A 118 5.95 24.35 10.04
C THR A 118 7.06 25.33 10.40
N SER A 119 7.35 26.25 9.49
CA SER A 119 8.22 27.42 9.69
C SER A 119 7.48 28.69 9.24
N ARG A 120 8.18 29.81 9.07
CA ARG A 120 7.62 31.06 8.52
C ARG A 120 8.46 31.63 7.40
N PHE A 121 9.75 31.79 7.67
CA PHE A 121 10.77 32.32 6.77
C PHE A 121 11.61 31.19 6.16
N GLY A 122 11.85 30.11 6.93
CA GLY A 122 12.42 28.86 6.42
C GLY A 122 11.39 27.99 5.70
N GLY A 123 11.88 26.90 5.11
CA GLY A 123 11.04 25.87 4.48
C GLY A 123 10.32 24.99 5.50
N GLY A 124 9.09 24.58 5.19
CA GLY A 124 8.36 23.55 5.94
C GLY A 124 8.97 22.17 5.74
N GLY A 125 8.64 21.21 6.61
CA GLY A 125 9.04 19.82 6.45
C GLY A 125 8.10 19.07 5.51
N GLY A 126 8.61 18.11 4.74
CA GLY A 126 7.83 17.23 3.88
C GLY A 126 7.00 16.23 4.67
N GLY A 127 5.83 15.89 4.15
CA GLY A 127 4.92 14.89 4.70
C GLY A 127 5.40 13.45 4.50
N ALA A 128 5.05 12.56 5.43
CA ALA A 128 5.26 11.12 5.27
C ALA A 128 4.15 10.49 4.40
N SER A 129 4.45 9.39 3.72
CA SER A 129 3.41 8.55 3.10
C SER A 129 3.35 7.20 3.82
N ASP A 130 2.17 6.74 4.22
CA ASP A 130 2.01 5.46 4.90
C ASP A 130 0.67 4.76 4.62
N VAL A 131 0.67 3.45 4.88
CA VAL A 131 -0.52 2.60 4.87
C VAL A 131 -0.75 2.06 6.26
N ARG A 132 -1.98 2.14 6.76
CA ARG A 132 -2.33 1.81 8.15
C ARG A 132 -3.66 1.08 8.28
N THR A 133 -3.85 0.42 9.43
CA THR A 133 -5.04 -0.40 9.73
C THR A 133 -6.16 0.36 10.45
N GLN A 134 -5.90 1.59 10.87
CA GLN A 134 -6.86 2.47 11.54
C GLN A 134 -6.84 3.85 10.90
N PRO A 135 -7.96 4.59 10.89
CA PRO A 135 -8.02 5.91 10.26
C PRO A 135 -7.09 6.91 10.95
N ALA A 136 -6.69 7.97 10.26
CA ALA A 136 -5.86 9.06 10.81
C ALA A 136 -6.49 9.81 11.98
N ALA A 137 -7.82 9.73 12.13
CA ALA A 137 -8.52 10.24 13.31
C ALA A 137 -8.16 9.47 14.59
N THR A 138 -7.67 8.22 14.48
CA THR A 138 -7.17 7.45 15.61
C THR A 138 -5.72 7.85 15.89
N PRO A 139 -5.42 8.43 17.07
CA PRO A 139 -4.08 8.92 17.38
C PRO A 139 -3.03 7.80 17.34
N LEU A 140 -1.85 8.13 16.81
CA LEU A 140 -0.68 7.26 16.91
C LEU A 140 -0.23 7.18 18.37
N THR A 141 -0.07 5.96 18.87
CA THR A 141 0.41 5.67 20.23
C THR A 141 1.44 4.54 20.17
N THR A 142 1.74 3.89 21.30
CA THR A 142 2.58 2.68 21.33
C THR A 142 1.99 1.52 20.52
N THR A 143 0.69 1.55 20.20
CA THR A 143 0.07 0.67 19.20
C THR A 143 -0.06 1.42 17.88
N ASP A 144 1.06 1.61 17.20
CA ASP A 144 1.11 2.24 15.88
C ASP A 144 0.42 1.34 14.84
N SER A 145 -0.61 1.87 14.17
CA SER A 145 -1.40 1.13 13.19
C SER A 145 -0.77 1.09 11.80
N ARG A 146 0.32 1.83 11.59
CA ARG A 146 1.02 1.95 10.31
C ARG A 146 1.83 0.68 10.02
N LEU A 147 1.68 0.18 8.81
CA LEU A 147 2.31 -1.05 8.33
C LEU A 147 3.58 -0.77 7.52
N ILE A 148 3.66 0.39 6.90
CA ILE A 148 4.79 0.88 6.08
C ILE A 148 4.77 2.40 6.13
N VAL A 149 5.94 3.04 6.27
CA VAL A 149 6.07 4.50 6.30
C VAL A 149 7.27 4.93 5.47
N ALA A 150 7.03 5.74 4.44
CA ALA A 150 8.05 6.44 3.69
C ALA A 150 8.16 7.89 4.20
N ALA A 151 9.30 8.23 4.78
CA ALA A 151 9.49 9.52 5.46
C ALA A 151 9.62 10.71 4.51
N GLY A 152 9.25 11.89 5.01
CA GLY A 152 9.50 13.16 4.36
C GLY A 152 10.85 13.77 4.75
N GLY A 153 11.37 14.65 3.88
CA GLY A 153 12.58 15.42 4.13
C GLY A 153 12.33 16.68 4.98
N GLY A 154 13.36 17.20 5.64
CA GLY A 154 13.30 18.46 6.38
C GLY A 154 13.34 19.69 5.46
N GLY A 155 12.85 20.83 5.93
CA GLY A 155 12.90 22.11 5.22
C GLY A 155 14.24 22.82 5.36
N ALA A 156 14.54 23.73 4.43
CA ALA A 156 15.73 24.58 4.48
C ALA A 156 15.61 25.69 5.54
N GLY A 157 16.75 26.09 6.12
CA GLY A 157 16.83 27.25 7.01
C GLY A 157 16.87 28.58 6.26
N GLU A 158 16.33 29.63 6.87
CA GLU A 158 16.40 31.01 6.35
C GLU A 158 17.85 31.50 6.22
N VAL A 159 18.08 32.29 5.18
CA VAL A 159 19.32 33.06 4.96
C VAL A 159 19.01 34.54 5.02
N PHE A 160 19.65 35.24 5.95
CA PHE A 160 19.51 36.69 6.09
C PHE A 160 20.68 37.46 5.44
N SER A 161 21.89 36.91 5.47
CA SER A 161 23.10 37.54 4.93
C SER A 161 23.62 36.76 3.72
N SER A 162 23.81 37.43 2.58
CA SER A 162 24.32 36.79 1.35
C SER A 162 25.77 36.28 1.48
N SER A 163 26.49 36.69 2.52
CA SER A 163 27.83 36.18 2.85
C SER A 163 27.82 34.85 3.61
N CYS A 164 26.65 34.41 4.09
CA CYS A 164 26.48 33.18 4.86
C CYS A 164 25.58 32.23 4.06
N PRO A 165 26.09 31.09 3.57
CA PRO A 165 25.28 30.17 2.78
C PRO A 165 24.08 29.65 3.57
N GLY A 166 23.03 29.28 2.84
CA GLY A 166 21.86 28.63 3.41
C GLY A 166 22.09 27.19 3.80
N SER A 167 21.26 26.73 4.71
CA SER A 167 21.36 25.40 5.29
C SER A 167 20.26 24.51 4.73
N HIS A 168 20.66 23.45 4.05
CA HIS A 168 19.73 22.50 3.47
C HIS A 168 18.98 21.74 4.55
N GLY A 169 17.75 21.39 4.23
CA GLY A 169 17.01 20.40 5.02
C GLY A 169 17.66 19.03 4.91
N GLY A 170 17.53 18.23 5.96
CA GLY A 170 17.98 16.85 5.98
C GLY A 170 17.11 15.99 5.08
N ASP A 171 17.74 15.21 4.21
CA ASP A 171 17.07 14.09 3.53
C ASP A 171 16.37 13.18 4.57
N ALA A 172 15.37 12.41 4.15
CA ALA A 172 14.73 11.41 5.02
C ALA A 172 15.77 10.55 5.77
N GLY A 173 15.66 10.48 7.10
CA GLY A 173 16.59 9.79 7.99
C GLY A 173 17.91 10.52 8.27
N GLN A 174 18.07 11.75 7.82
CA GLN A 174 19.29 12.56 8.01
C GLN A 174 19.02 13.86 8.77
N PRO A 175 20.00 14.34 9.57
CA PRO A 175 19.89 15.65 10.21
C PRO A 175 19.93 16.77 9.17
N GLY A 176 19.36 17.91 9.53
CA GLY A 176 19.49 19.15 8.76
C GLY A 176 20.91 19.72 8.86
N GLN A 177 21.29 20.56 7.90
CA GLN A 177 22.57 21.23 7.94
C GLN A 177 22.59 22.34 9.00
N ASN A 178 23.75 22.58 9.60
CA ASN A 178 23.97 23.74 10.46
C ASN A 178 23.96 25.03 9.65
N GLY A 179 23.49 26.11 10.27
CA GLY A 179 23.63 27.49 9.87
C GLY A 179 25.09 27.90 9.74
N ALA A 180 25.44 28.58 8.66
CA ALA A 180 26.77 29.18 8.51
C ALA A 180 26.95 30.41 9.41
N CYS A 181 28.20 30.87 9.55
CA CYS A 181 28.57 32.06 10.31
C CYS A 181 28.10 32.02 11.78
N ASP A 182 28.42 30.92 12.47
CA ASP A 182 27.98 30.66 13.86
C ASP A 182 26.46 30.75 14.03
N GLY A 183 25.73 30.30 13.01
CA GLY A 183 24.28 30.26 12.95
C GLY A 183 23.63 29.14 13.79
N GLY A 184 22.32 28.97 13.61
CA GLY A 184 21.55 27.93 14.29
C GLY A 184 21.98 26.53 13.85
N MET A 185 22.00 25.55 14.76
CA MET A 185 22.29 24.16 14.40
C MET A 185 21.12 23.52 13.66
N GLY A 186 21.42 22.54 12.81
CA GLY A 186 20.41 21.74 12.13
C GLY A 186 19.61 20.87 13.09
N GLY A 187 18.37 20.58 12.74
CA GLY A 187 17.53 19.63 13.47
C GLY A 187 18.04 18.19 13.30
N GLY A 188 17.94 17.39 14.36
CA GLY A 188 18.29 15.97 14.32
C GLY A 188 17.32 15.16 13.44
N ALA A 189 17.81 14.04 12.91
CA ALA A 189 16.97 13.09 12.18
C ALA A 189 15.96 12.41 13.12
N GLY A 190 14.78 12.08 12.60
CA GLY A 190 13.92 11.08 13.23
C GLY A 190 14.60 9.72 13.24
N THR A 191 14.34 8.90 14.25
CA THR A 191 14.87 7.54 14.38
C THR A 191 13.74 6.50 14.40
N GLY A 192 14.05 5.21 14.43
CA GLY A 192 13.04 4.16 14.53
C GLY A 192 12.23 4.18 15.84
N THR A 193 12.68 4.91 16.86
CA THR A 193 12.08 4.86 18.22
C THR A 193 11.82 6.24 18.83
N GLN A 194 12.37 7.31 18.26
CA GLN A 194 12.28 8.67 18.81
C GLN A 194 12.32 9.72 17.71
N GLY A 195 11.65 10.84 17.96
CA GLY A 195 11.74 12.04 17.12
C GLY A 195 13.12 12.67 17.18
N GLY A 196 13.46 13.41 16.11
CA GLY A 196 14.70 14.15 16.05
C GLY A 196 14.72 15.32 17.03
N ALA A 197 15.84 15.53 17.72
CA ALA A 197 16.01 16.69 18.58
C ALA A 197 15.97 17.99 17.77
N GLY A 198 15.36 19.04 18.32
CA GLY A 198 15.46 20.38 17.73
C GLY A 198 16.90 20.89 17.69
N GLY A 199 17.25 21.59 16.62
CA GLY A 199 18.56 22.24 16.48
C GLY A 199 18.72 23.37 17.50
N SER A 200 19.86 23.41 18.18
CA SER A 200 20.17 24.50 19.11
C SER A 200 20.37 25.83 18.36
N ALA A 201 20.19 26.96 19.04
CA ALA A 201 20.38 28.29 18.46
C ALA A 201 21.17 29.19 19.41
N PRO A 202 22.47 29.43 19.17
CA PRO A 202 23.25 30.37 19.97
C PRO A 202 22.64 31.78 19.89
N GLY A 203 22.16 32.31 21.03
CA GLY A 203 21.51 33.63 21.08
C GLY A 203 20.13 33.72 20.43
N GLY A 204 19.51 32.57 20.11
CA GLY A 204 18.24 32.49 19.40
C GLY A 204 17.25 31.49 20.02
N THR A 205 16.24 31.09 19.24
CA THR A 205 15.25 30.09 19.63
C THR A 205 15.61 28.72 19.02
N PRO A 206 15.78 27.66 19.83
CA PRO A 206 15.97 26.31 19.30
C PRO A 206 14.79 25.87 18.43
N GLY A 207 15.04 24.93 17.52
CA GLY A 207 13.97 24.25 16.81
C GLY A 207 13.14 23.37 17.75
N GLY A 208 11.90 23.07 17.36
CA GLY A 208 11.09 22.06 18.03
C GLY A 208 11.64 20.65 17.76
N SER A 209 11.54 19.75 18.73
CA SER A 209 11.79 18.33 18.48
C SER A 209 10.67 17.71 17.66
N GLY A 210 11.01 16.73 16.83
CA GLY A 210 10.02 15.84 16.23
C GLY A 210 9.40 14.90 17.26
N ALA A 211 8.31 14.25 16.89
CA ALA A 211 7.62 13.24 17.69
C ALA A 211 7.12 12.10 16.78
N LEU A 212 6.39 11.15 17.35
CA LEU A 212 5.75 10.09 16.58
C LEU A 212 4.85 10.71 15.51
N GLY A 213 5.06 10.35 14.24
CA GLY A 213 4.29 10.85 13.10
C GLY A 213 4.56 12.30 12.69
N THR A 214 5.23 13.13 13.50
CA THR A 214 5.25 14.59 13.31
C THR A 214 6.65 15.19 13.41
N GLY A 215 6.98 16.09 12.50
CA GLY A 215 8.21 16.85 12.48
C GLY A 215 8.14 18.11 13.35
N GLY A 216 9.30 18.53 13.85
CA GLY A 216 9.41 19.71 14.71
C GLY A 216 9.33 21.03 13.93
N ASN A 217 8.75 22.06 14.55
CA ASN A 217 8.69 23.40 13.94
C ASN A 217 10.08 24.08 13.93
N GLY A 218 10.30 24.96 12.96
CA GLY A 218 11.52 25.76 12.87
C GLY A 218 11.67 26.77 14.01
N GLY A 219 12.89 26.96 14.53
CA GLY A 219 13.17 27.92 15.60
C GLY A 219 12.85 29.35 15.19
N ALA A 220 12.04 30.05 15.99
CA ALA A 220 11.53 31.41 15.73
C ALA A 220 10.91 31.62 14.33
N GLY A 221 10.53 30.54 13.64
CA GLY A 221 10.07 30.59 12.25
C GLY A 221 11.16 30.80 11.20
N THR A 222 12.43 30.87 11.58
CA THR A 222 13.55 31.06 10.64
C THR A 222 14.27 29.75 10.35
N GLY A 223 14.33 28.84 11.33
CA GLY A 223 14.85 27.49 11.13
C GLY A 223 14.00 26.70 10.13
N GLY A 224 14.63 25.78 9.41
CA GLY A 224 13.91 24.80 8.59
C GLY A 224 13.12 23.84 9.47
N ALA A 225 11.91 23.46 9.08
CA ALA A 225 11.09 22.56 9.89
C ALA A 225 11.39 21.08 9.59
N GLY A 226 11.18 20.20 10.56
CA GLY A 226 11.47 18.76 10.42
C GLY A 226 10.46 18.03 9.54
N GLY A 227 10.92 17.01 8.81
CA GLY A 227 10.08 16.14 7.99
C GLY A 227 9.25 15.14 8.82
N GLY A 228 8.07 14.76 8.31
CA GLY A 228 7.24 13.70 8.88
C GLY A 228 7.82 12.30 8.66
N GLY A 229 7.38 11.31 9.42
CA GLY A 229 7.88 9.93 9.33
C GLY A 229 7.24 9.00 10.35
N LEU A 230 7.83 7.82 10.56
CA LEU A 230 7.54 6.96 11.71
C LEU A 230 7.72 7.80 12.97
N TYR A 231 8.89 8.41 13.11
CA TYR A 231 9.13 9.58 13.94
C TYR A 231 9.63 10.72 13.07
N GLY A 232 9.12 11.94 13.28
CA GLY A 232 9.56 13.10 12.52
C GLY A 232 10.94 13.61 12.95
N GLY A 233 11.57 14.37 12.05
CA GLY A 233 12.82 15.07 12.35
C GLY A 233 12.60 16.31 13.21
N GLY A 234 13.66 16.81 13.82
CA GLY A 234 13.64 18.08 14.55
C GLY A 234 13.67 19.27 13.60
N GLY A 235 13.11 20.41 14.03
CA GLY A 235 13.33 21.68 13.35
C GLY A 235 14.74 22.22 13.60
N GLY A 236 15.27 23.01 12.68
CA GLY A 236 16.53 23.73 12.86
C GLY A 236 16.41 24.91 13.82
N GLY A 237 17.52 25.27 14.45
CA GLY A 237 17.63 26.46 15.28
C GLY A 237 17.48 27.74 14.48
N SER A 238 17.04 28.82 15.13
CA SER A 238 16.88 30.12 14.48
C SER A 238 18.20 30.73 14.01
N LEU A 239 18.10 31.84 13.27
CA LEU A 239 19.24 32.73 12.96
C LEU A 239 20.00 33.13 14.23
N ASN A 240 21.28 33.48 14.10
CA ASN A 240 22.07 34.12 15.16
C ASN A 240 22.29 35.61 14.83
N GLY A 241 21.50 36.47 15.46
CA GLY A 241 21.59 37.93 15.27
C GLY A 241 22.72 38.62 16.03
N LEU A 242 23.48 37.87 16.85
CA LEU A 242 24.63 38.38 17.60
C LEU A 242 25.96 38.10 16.86
N ALA A 243 25.94 37.27 15.82
CA ALA A 243 27.10 36.99 14.99
C ALA A 243 27.33 38.12 13.96
N THR A 244 28.59 38.32 13.58
CA THR A 244 29.00 39.24 12.51
C THR A 244 29.86 38.51 11.49
N PRO A 245 29.37 38.30 10.24
CA PRO A 245 28.03 38.60 9.74
C PRO A 245 26.91 37.78 10.43
N PHE A 246 25.65 38.18 10.24
CA PHE A 246 24.47 37.49 10.80
C PHE A 246 24.49 36.00 10.42
N GLY A 247 24.39 35.13 11.43
CA GLY A 247 24.41 33.67 11.24
C GLY A 247 23.11 33.14 10.67
N SER A 248 23.21 32.28 9.65
CA SER A 248 22.05 31.64 9.00
C SER A 248 21.32 30.68 9.95
N ALA A 249 20.08 30.34 9.65
CA ALA A 249 19.32 29.40 10.47
C ALA A 249 19.68 27.96 10.08
N GLY A 250 19.48 27.01 11.00
CA GLY A 250 19.69 25.59 10.71
C GLY A 250 18.58 25.01 9.83
N GLY A 251 18.90 24.02 9.01
CA GLY A 251 17.92 23.20 8.30
C GLY A 251 17.19 22.23 9.24
N GLY A 252 15.98 21.83 8.90
CA GLY A 252 15.24 20.80 9.64
C GLY A 252 15.75 19.41 9.29
N GLY A 253 15.67 18.45 10.22
CA GLY A 253 15.99 17.04 9.97
C GLY A 253 14.87 16.30 9.25
N GLY A 254 15.21 15.26 8.48
CA GLY A 254 14.24 14.36 7.87
C GLY A 254 13.63 13.38 8.88
N GLY A 255 12.43 12.88 8.59
CA GLY A 255 11.78 11.85 9.40
C GLY A 255 12.38 10.46 9.18
N SER A 256 12.03 9.48 10.02
CA SER A 256 12.41 8.07 9.87
C SER A 256 11.37 7.27 9.11
N SER A 257 11.80 6.21 8.43
CA SER A 257 10.91 5.31 7.67
C SER A 257 10.63 4.02 8.46
N LEU A 258 9.53 3.35 8.13
CA LEU A 258 9.18 1.99 8.58
C LEU A 258 9.15 1.07 7.35
N VAL A 259 10.09 0.13 7.30
CA VAL A 259 10.20 -0.86 6.22
C VAL A 259 9.58 -2.18 6.70
N PRO A 260 8.59 -2.75 6.00
CA PRO A 260 8.06 -4.07 6.33
C PRO A 260 9.17 -5.13 6.36
N ALA A 261 8.99 -6.19 7.13
CA ALA A 261 9.94 -7.31 7.17
C ALA A 261 10.14 -7.89 5.75
N GLY A 262 11.40 -8.00 5.31
CA GLY A 262 11.73 -8.44 3.95
C GLY A 262 11.52 -7.38 2.85
N GLY A 263 11.10 -6.17 3.21
CA GLY A 263 10.98 -5.03 2.31
C GLY A 263 12.32 -4.41 1.91
N THR A 264 12.26 -3.38 1.07
CA THR A 264 13.43 -2.62 0.60
C THR A 264 13.33 -1.13 0.92
N GLY A 265 14.50 -0.49 1.01
CA GLY A 265 14.63 0.91 1.39
C GLY A 265 14.96 1.12 2.88
N PRO A 266 14.93 2.37 3.37
CA PRO A 266 14.59 3.58 2.62
C PRO A 266 15.64 3.96 1.57
N THR A 267 15.20 4.33 0.36
CA THR A 267 16.04 4.94 -0.68
C THR A 267 15.61 6.39 -0.93
N LEU A 268 16.56 7.28 -1.18
CA LEU A 268 16.25 8.70 -1.36
C LEU A 268 15.71 8.97 -2.77
N THR A 269 14.66 9.78 -2.86
CA THR A 269 14.02 10.13 -4.15
C THR A 269 13.47 11.55 -4.16
N SER A 270 13.47 12.16 -5.34
CA SER A 270 12.80 13.43 -5.63
C SER A 270 11.46 13.25 -6.34
N SER A 271 11.00 12.01 -6.49
CA SER A 271 9.68 11.72 -7.07
C SER A 271 8.56 12.29 -6.22
N ALA A 272 7.43 12.62 -6.85
CA ALA A 272 6.24 13.05 -6.13
C ALA A 272 5.78 11.97 -5.15
N ALA A 273 5.32 12.42 -3.98
CA ALA A 273 4.77 11.52 -2.96
C ALA A 273 3.57 10.75 -3.53
N SER A 274 3.58 9.45 -3.29
CA SER A 274 2.57 8.52 -3.79
C SER A 274 2.61 7.22 -3.01
N ILE A 275 1.53 6.47 -3.10
CA ILE A 275 1.45 5.08 -2.65
C ILE A 275 0.97 4.23 -3.82
N THR A 276 1.65 3.13 -4.09
CA THR A 276 1.24 2.14 -5.07
C THR A 276 1.02 0.82 -4.36
N ILE A 277 -0.16 0.23 -4.52
CA ILE A 277 -0.55 -1.07 -3.97
C ILE A 277 -0.80 -2.00 -5.14
N SER A 278 -0.08 -3.12 -5.20
CA SER A 278 -0.26 -4.16 -6.21
C SER A 278 -0.61 -5.49 -5.59
N TYR A 279 -1.42 -6.28 -6.28
CA TYR A 279 -1.78 -7.62 -5.83
C TYR A 279 -2.14 -8.50 -7.03
N THR A 280 -2.07 -9.81 -6.82
CA THR A 280 -2.56 -10.78 -7.80
C THR A 280 -4.08 -10.64 -7.92
N THR A 281 -4.56 -10.28 -9.10
CA THR A 281 -5.98 -10.18 -9.43
C THR A 281 -6.65 -11.53 -9.18
N PRO A 282 -7.59 -11.61 -8.22
CA PRO A 282 -8.34 -12.83 -8.00
C PRO A 282 -9.13 -13.20 -9.27
N GLY A 283 -9.08 -14.48 -9.65
CA GLY A 283 -9.91 -14.99 -10.74
C GLY A 283 -11.39 -14.81 -10.39
N LYS A 284 -12.23 -14.53 -11.38
CA LYS A 284 -13.67 -14.44 -11.21
C LYS A 284 -14.25 -15.82 -10.85
N PRO A 285 -15.29 -15.87 -10.01
CA PRO A 285 -15.95 -17.14 -9.69
C PRO A 285 -16.59 -17.80 -10.92
N VAL A 286 -16.73 -19.12 -10.82
CA VAL A 286 -17.47 -19.97 -11.77
C VAL A 286 -18.45 -20.85 -11.01
N THR A 287 -19.39 -21.41 -11.74
CA THR A 287 -20.29 -22.51 -11.33
C THR A 287 -19.95 -23.70 -12.21
N THR A 288 -19.69 -24.85 -11.59
CA THR A 288 -19.37 -26.12 -12.25
C THR A 288 -20.54 -27.10 -12.10
N VAL A 289 -20.73 -27.98 -13.08
CA VAL A 289 -21.74 -29.05 -13.03
C VAL A 289 -21.19 -30.36 -13.59
N LEU A 290 -20.88 -31.30 -12.69
CA LEU A 290 -20.44 -32.65 -13.01
C LEU A 290 -21.62 -33.54 -13.38
N THR A 291 -21.52 -34.21 -14.52
CA THR A 291 -22.48 -35.22 -14.94
C THR A 291 -21.77 -36.50 -15.40
N ALA A 292 -22.17 -37.64 -14.85
CA ALA A 292 -21.86 -38.95 -15.42
C ALA A 292 -23.00 -39.37 -16.36
N MET A 293 -22.74 -39.51 -17.65
CA MET A 293 -23.78 -39.85 -18.64
C MET A 293 -24.40 -41.24 -18.40
N LEU A 294 -23.63 -42.15 -17.79
CA LEU A 294 -24.08 -43.46 -17.34
C LEU A 294 -23.75 -43.61 -15.85
N PRO A 295 -24.67 -43.26 -14.93
CA PRO A 295 -24.43 -43.36 -13.49
C PRO A 295 -24.39 -44.81 -12.99
N HIS A 296 -24.79 -45.77 -13.82
CA HIS A 296 -24.67 -47.20 -13.56
C HIS A 296 -23.95 -47.84 -14.75
N THR A 297 -22.86 -48.58 -14.48
CA THR A 297 -22.05 -49.23 -15.50
C THR A 297 -21.56 -50.61 -15.05
N ARG A 298 -20.88 -51.34 -15.94
CA ARG A 298 -20.17 -52.58 -15.60
C ARG A 298 -18.66 -52.37 -15.62
N VAL A 299 -17.95 -53.24 -14.92
CA VAL A 299 -16.48 -53.27 -14.94
C VAL A 299 -15.97 -53.32 -16.39
N GLY A 300 -15.04 -52.41 -16.72
CA GLY A 300 -14.41 -52.31 -18.03
C GLY A 300 -15.26 -51.67 -19.14
N LEU A 301 -16.52 -51.29 -18.88
CA LEU A 301 -17.35 -50.61 -19.86
C LEU A 301 -17.03 -49.10 -19.87
N PRO A 302 -16.80 -48.49 -21.05
CA PRO A 302 -16.52 -47.07 -21.14
C PRO A 302 -17.76 -46.25 -20.77
N LEU A 303 -17.55 -45.14 -20.04
CA LEU A 303 -18.55 -44.10 -19.81
C LEU A 303 -17.94 -42.72 -20.00
N VAL A 304 -18.82 -41.73 -20.14
CA VAL A 304 -18.44 -40.33 -20.28
C VAL A 304 -18.74 -39.56 -19.00
N LEU A 305 -17.72 -38.91 -18.48
CA LEU A 305 -17.83 -37.84 -17.50
C LEU A 305 -17.80 -36.50 -18.24
N SER A 306 -18.69 -35.59 -17.88
CA SER A 306 -18.74 -34.24 -18.44
C SER A 306 -18.85 -33.24 -17.31
N ASP A 307 -17.97 -32.24 -17.30
CA ASP A 307 -18.07 -31.07 -16.43
C ASP A 307 -18.41 -29.84 -17.28
N LEU A 308 -19.42 -29.09 -16.85
CA LEU A 308 -19.83 -27.83 -17.44
C LEU A 308 -19.42 -26.65 -16.55
N VAL A 309 -18.49 -25.83 -17.03
CA VAL A 309 -17.99 -24.65 -16.33
C VAL A 309 -18.67 -23.40 -16.90
N CYS A 310 -19.44 -22.71 -16.07
CA CYS A 310 -20.15 -21.48 -16.40
C CYS A 310 -19.65 -20.31 -15.55
N PRO A 311 -19.44 -19.12 -16.13
CA PRO A 311 -19.16 -17.92 -15.34
C PRO A 311 -20.37 -17.57 -14.47
N THR A 312 -20.15 -17.12 -13.24
CA THR A 312 -21.22 -16.52 -12.43
C THR A 312 -21.67 -15.19 -13.05
N ALA A 313 -22.90 -14.77 -12.73
CA ALA A 313 -23.55 -13.61 -13.36
C ALA A 313 -22.65 -12.36 -13.39
N GLY A 314 -22.57 -11.71 -14.55
CA GLY A 314 -21.79 -10.48 -14.76
C GLY A 314 -20.49 -10.62 -15.56
N SER A 315 -20.03 -11.84 -15.87
CA SER A 315 -18.89 -12.03 -16.78
C SER A 315 -19.33 -12.35 -18.21
N THR A 316 -18.61 -11.78 -19.19
CA THR A 316 -18.96 -11.92 -20.60
C THR A 316 -18.09 -12.90 -21.38
N THR A 317 -16.93 -13.28 -20.83
CA THR A 317 -15.98 -14.20 -21.47
C THR A 317 -16.30 -15.64 -21.14
N ARG A 318 -15.99 -16.57 -22.03
CA ARG A 318 -16.19 -18.00 -21.77
C ARG A 318 -14.98 -18.57 -21.01
N PRO A 319 -15.18 -19.40 -19.96
CA PRO A 319 -14.09 -20.10 -19.28
C PRO A 319 -13.28 -20.98 -20.24
N THR A 320 -11.98 -21.00 -20.01
CA THR A 320 -10.96 -21.80 -20.72
C THR A 320 -10.11 -22.55 -19.69
N GLY A 321 -9.19 -23.41 -20.09
CA GLY A 321 -8.36 -24.18 -19.15
C GLY A 321 -8.70 -25.66 -19.18
N THR A 322 -8.48 -26.36 -18.06
CA THR A 322 -8.59 -27.82 -17.95
C THR A 322 -9.47 -28.24 -16.78
N VAL A 323 -10.10 -29.40 -16.93
CA VAL A 323 -10.80 -30.12 -15.86
C VAL A 323 -10.10 -31.44 -15.63
N THR A 324 -9.76 -31.72 -14.37
CA THR A 324 -9.19 -33.00 -13.93
C THR A 324 -10.24 -33.80 -13.18
N PHE A 325 -10.48 -35.03 -13.62
CA PHE A 325 -11.43 -35.96 -13.02
C PHE A 325 -10.70 -36.97 -12.14
N THR A 326 -11.13 -37.11 -10.89
CA THR A 326 -10.50 -38.00 -9.90
C THR A 326 -11.56 -38.86 -9.22
N ASP A 327 -11.34 -40.16 -9.19
CA ASP A 327 -12.08 -41.06 -8.33
C ASP A 327 -11.53 -40.98 -6.91
N THR A 328 -12.26 -40.29 -6.05
CA THR A 328 -11.88 -40.08 -4.64
C THR A 328 -12.06 -41.33 -3.78
N THR A 329 -12.82 -42.33 -4.26
CA THR A 329 -12.97 -43.61 -3.55
C THR A 329 -11.70 -44.43 -3.62
N THR A 330 -11.00 -44.39 -4.76
CA THR A 330 -9.73 -45.10 -4.97
C THR A 330 -8.50 -44.20 -4.84
N GLY A 331 -8.68 -42.89 -4.95
CA GLY A 331 -7.59 -41.91 -5.03
C GLY A 331 -6.97 -41.79 -6.43
N GLU A 332 -7.54 -42.46 -7.44
CA GLU A 332 -6.99 -42.46 -8.79
C GLU A 332 -7.46 -41.27 -9.63
N THR A 333 -6.51 -40.59 -10.30
CA THR A 333 -6.84 -39.60 -11.33
C THR A 333 -7.26 -40.32 -12.59
N LEU A 334 -8.51 -40.15 -13.00
CA LEU A 334 -9.08 -40.78 -14.20
C LEU A 334 -8.59 -40.11 -15.49
N GLY A 335 -8.31 -38.81 -15.44
CA GLY A 335 -7.75 -38.05 -16.56
C GLY A 335 -7.96 -36.55 -16.44
N SER A 336 -7.31 -35.79 -17.32
CA SER A 336 -7.46 -34.33 -17.41
C SER A 336 -7.71 -33.91 -18.86
N THR A 337 -8.70 -33.04 -19.08
CA THR A 337 -9.13 -32.63 -20.42
C THR A 337 -9.38 -31.12 -20.47
N ARG A 338 -9.25 -30.51 -21.65
CA ARG A 338 -9.49 -29.07 -21.81
C ARG A 338 -10.97 -28.76 -21.94
N LEU A 339 -11.35 -27.55 -21.53
CA LEU A 339 -12.65 -26.96 -21.89
C LEU A 339 -12.68 -26.67 -23.40
N LEU A 340 -13.33 -27.56 -24.16
CA LEU A 340 -13.32 -27.56 -25.63
C LEU A 340 -14.69 -27.21 -26.22
N LEU A 341 -15.78 -27.63 -25.57
CA LEU A 341 -17.14 -27.47 -26.08
C LEU A 341 -17.74 -26.16 -25.57
N GLY A 342 -17.90 -25.17 -26.44
CA GLY A 342 -18.57 -23.91 -26.09
C GLY A 342 -20.09 -24.04 -26.09
N LEU A 343 -20.72 -23.76 -24.95
CA LEU A 343 -22.17 -23.78 -24.74
C LEU A 343 -22.62 -22.38 -24.30
N GLY A 344 -22.73 -21.47 -25.26
CA GLY A 344 -22.97 -20.05 -24.98
C GLY A 344 -21.79 -19.42 -24.23
N ARG A 345 -22.02 -18.97 -22.98
CA ARG A 345 -20.98 -18.44 -22.10
C ARG A 345 -20.27 -19.52 -21.27
N CYS A 346 -20.78 -20.75 -21.27
CA CYS A 346 -20.17 -21.87 -20.57
C CYS A 346 -19.24 -22.64 -21.50
N ALA A 347 -18.35 -23.44 -20.93
CA ALA A 347 -17.57 -24.42 -21.66
C ALA A 347 -17.63 -25.77 -20.95
N ALA A 348 -17.53 -26.87 -21.70
CA ALA A 348 -17.52 -28.21 -21.15
C ALA A 348 -16.23 -28.97 -21.48
N ALA A 349 -15.82 -29.80 -20.54
CA ALA A 349 -14.74 -30.77 -20.64
C ALA A 349 -15.34 -32.17 -20.49
N GLY A 350 -14.97 -33.08 -21.38
CA GLY A 350 -15.48 -34.45 -21.39
C GLY A 350 -14.35 -35.46 -21.34
N LEU A 351 -14.47 -36.47 -20.48
CA LEU A 351 -13.53 -37.57 -20.34
C LEU A 351 -14.24 -38.90 -20.56
N VAL A 352 -13.70 -39.74 -21.45
CA VAL A 352 -14.10 -41.15 -21.57
C VAL A 352 -13.19 -41.98 -20.66
N THR A 353 -13.78 -42.75 -19.75
CA THR A 353 -13.05 -43.59 -18.79
C THR A 353 -13.79 -44.91 -18.52
N ALA A 354 -13.15 -45.85 -17.84
CA ALA A 354 -13.74 -47.12 -17.41
C ALA A 354 -13.25 -47.47 -16.00
N PHE A 355 -14.09 -48.18 -15.24
CA PHE A 355 -13.80 -48.58 -13.86
C PHE A 355 -13.42 -50.06 -13.79
N HIS A 356 -12.43 -50.38 -12.93
CA HIS A 356 -11.88 -51.74 -12.81
C HIS A 356 -12.30 -52.48 -11.54
N THR A 357 -12.98 -51.79 -10.62
CA THR A 357 -13.50 -52.37 -9.38
C THR A 357 -15.01 -52.21 -9.34
N THR A 358 -15.70 -53.17 -8.72
CA THR A 358 -17.14 -53.06 -8.44
C THR A 358 -17.39 -52.21 -7.20
N GLY A 359 -18.52 -51.52 -7.15
CA GLY A 359 -18.92 -50.71 -6.00
C GLY A 359 -19.42 -49.34 -6.43
N THR A 360 -19.64 -48.46 -5.46
CA THR A 360 -19.97 -47.05 -5.72
C THR A 360 -18.67 -46.25 -5.71
N HIS A 361 -18.39 -45.56 -6.81
CA HIS A 361 -17.26 -44.67 -6.99
C HIS A 361 -17.72 -43.22 -6.87
N THR A 362 -17.01 -42.43 -6.07
CA THR A 362 -17.27 -40.99 -5.90
C THR A 362 -16.26 -40.19 -6.71
N ILE A 363 -16.75 -39.51 -7.73
CA ILE A 363 -15.94 -38.79 -8.70
C ILE A 363 -15.97 -37.31 -8.39
N THR A 364 -14.81 -36.68 -8.41
CA THR A 364 -14.66 -35.23 -8.40
C THR A 364 -14.18 -34.74 -9.75
N ALA A 365 -14.59 -33.54 -10.12
CA ALA A 365 -14.01 -32.80 -11.22
C ALA A 365 -13.49 -31.45 -10.69
N VAL A 366 -12.30 -31.08 -11.13
CA VAL A 366 -11.61 -29.87 -10.69
C VAL A 366 -11.22 -29.05 -11.90
N TYR A 367 -11.87 -27.90 -12.05
CA TYR A 367 -11.50 -26.87 -13.00
C TYR A 367 -10.25 -26.11 -12.53
N SER A 368 -9.27 -25.97 -13.42
CA SER A 368 -7.98 -25.33 -13.12
C SER A 368 -8.04 -23.81 -12.95
N GLY A 369 -9.11 -23.16 -13.42
CA GLY A 369 -9.11 -21.73 -13.67
C GLY A 369 -8.43 -21.34 -14.99
N ASP A 370 -8.43 -20.05 -15.28
CA ASP A 370 -7.70 -19.40 -16.37
C ASP A 370 -7.29 -17.96 -15.99
N THR A 371 -6.88 -17.14 -16.97
CA THR A 371 -6.47 -15.74 -16.73
C THR A 371 -7.59 -14.84 -16.24
N VAL A 372 -8.85 -15.27 -16.34
CA VAL A 372 -10.06 -14.52 -15.95
C VAL A 372 -10.78 -15.18 -14.79
N TYR A 373 -10.81 -16.51 -14.72
CA TYR A 373 -11.62 -17.29 -13.79
C TYR A 373 -10.78 -18.09 -12.80
N GLN A 374 -11.25 -18.16 -11.56
CA GLN A 374 -10.63 -19.00 -10.53
C GLN A 374 -11.03 -20.47 -10.73
N GLY A 375 -10.12 -21.38 -10.36
CA GLY A 375 -10.44 -22.80 -10.25
C GLY A 375 -11.35 -23.09 -9.05
N ASP A 376 -11.92 -24.29 -9.00
CA ASP A 376 -12.89 -24.73 -7.99
C ASP A 376 -12.31 -25.76 -7.01
N SER A 377 -10.98 -25.94 -6.96
CA SER A 377 -10.29 -26.93 -6.13
C SER A 377 -10.57 -26.85 -4.62
N SER A 378 -11.03 -25.70 -4.13
CA SER A 378 -11.43 -25.52 -2.72
C SER A 378 -12.78 -26.14 -2.37
N ASN A 379 -13.64 -26.34 -3.37
CA ASN A 379 -14.95 -26.99 -3.22
C ASN A 379 -15.32 -27.68 -4.55
N PRO A 380 -14.61 -28.77 -4.90
CA PRO A 380 -14.83 -29.44 -6.16
C PRO A 380 -16.18 -30.14 -6.16
N GLU A 381 -16.81 -30.16 -7.33
CA GLU A 381 -18.06 -30.87 -7.55
C GLU A 381 -17.89 -32.39 -7.43
N THR A 382 -18.97 -33.07 -7.06
CA THR A 382 -18.98 -34.53 -6.91
C THR A 382 -20.16 -35.17 -7.63
N THR A 383 -19.94 -36.37 -8.17
CA THR A 383 -21.00 -37.28 -8.65
C THR A 383 -20.65 -38.70 -8.25
N THR A 384 -21.65 -39.59 -8.25
CA THR A 384 -21.42 -41.03 -8.01
C THR A 384 -21.65 -41.84 -9.27
N VAL A 385 -20.89 -42.93 -9.40
CA VAL A 385 -21.06 -43.97 -10.42
C VAL A 385 -21.10 -45.33 -9.73
N THR A 386 -22.15 -46.11 -9.98
CA THR A 386 -22.27 -47.48 -9.46
C THR A 386 -21.79 -48.48 -10.52
N VAL A 387 -20.82 -49.31 -10.15
CA VAL A 387 -20.16 -50.28 -11.03
C VAL A 387 -20.52 -51.71 -10.58
N THR A 388 -21.16 -52.48 -11.45
CA THR A 388 -21.47 -53.90 -11.22
C THR A 388 -20.57 -54.82 -12.05
N ARG A 389 -20.64 -56.12 -11.81
CA ARG A 389 -19.98 -57.11 -12.68
C ARG A 389 -20.58 -57.15 -14.09
#